data_AF-A0A1M5ISU7-F1
#
_entry.id   AF-A0A1M5ISU7-F1
#
_cell.length_a   1.000
_cell.length_b   1.000
_cell.length_c   1.000
_cell.angle_alpha   90.00
_cell.angle_beta   90.00
_cell.angle_gamma   90.00
#
_symmetry.space_group_name_H-M   'P 1'
#
loop_
_entity.id
_entity.type
_entity.pdbx_description
1 polymer ?
#
loop_
_entity_poly.entity_id
_entity_poly.type
_entity_poly.pdbx_seq_one_letter_code
_entity_poly.pdbx_strand_id
1 'polypeptide(L)'
;MKANDSNKVNFIKGLKKEDYNPYCSYCRPEDVCEVVRMNYNLSSKDMPKLIKVEGVDYMLFLTKQVGVVVDFVCIQRDGKFELLEMSIKAYNEYERYMSELMTA
;
A
#
# COMPACT_ATOMS: atom_id res chain seq x y z
N MET A 1 17.04 0.01 2.12
CA MET A 1 15.76 0.69 1.78
C MET A 1 16.04 2.19 1.71
N LYS A 2 15.47 2.95 0.78
CA LYS A 2 15.65 4.42 0.79
C LYS A 2 14.92 5.00 2.01
N ALA A 3 15.38 6.14 2.56
CA ALA A 3 14.77 6.74 3.76
C ALA A 3 13.25 6.96 3.62
N ASN A 4 12.78 7.35 2.43
CA ASN A 4 11.35 7.52 2.13
C ASN A 4 10.56 6.20 2.21
N ASP A 5 11.17 5.08 1.83
CA ASP A 5 10.51 3.77 1.97
C ASP A 5 10.36 3.40 3.45
N SER A 6 11.35 3.73 4.29
CA SER A 6 11.30 3.47 5.74
C SER A 6 10.24 4.32 6.44
N ASN A 7 10.11 5.60 6.08
CA ASN A 7 9.09 6.48 6.65
C ASN A 7 7.67 6.04 6.28
N LYS A 8 7.47 5.58 5.03
CA LYS A 8 6.21 4.97 4.59
C LYS A 8 5.85 3.73 5.41
N VAL A 9 6.82 2.83 5.62
CA VAL A 9 6.61 1.64 6.46
C VAL A 9 6.22 2.04 7.90
N ASN A 10 6.84 3.09 8.46
CA ASN A 10 6.52 3.56 9.81
C ASN A 10 5.11 4.15 9.92
N PHE A 11 4.67 4.96 8.94
CA PHE A 11 3.30 5.45 8.89
C PHE A 11 2.30 4.28 8.89
N ILE A 12 2.55 3.28 8.03
CA ILE A 12 1.65 2.13 7.89
C ILE A 12 1.59 1.27 9.15
N LYS A 13 2.70 1.12 9.89
CA LYS A 13 2.69 0.47 11.20
C LYS A 13 1.78 1.17 12.21
N GLY A 14 1.49 2.46 12.02
CA GLY A 14 0.56 3.22 12.84
C GLY A 14 -0.91 3.15 12.40
N LEU A 15 -1.19 2.63 11.20
CA LEU A 15 -2.55 2.56 10.66
C LEU A 15 -3.36 1.42 11.30
N LYS A 16 -4.63 1.70 11.57
CA LYS A 16 -5.58 0.79 12.18
C LYS A 16 -6.50 0.20 11.12
N LYS A 17 -7.22 -0.88 11.47
CA LYS A 17 -8.17 -1.56 10.57
C LYS A 17 -9.24 -0.61 10.01
N GLU A 18 -9.66 0.38 10.79
CA GLU A 18 -10.66 1.39 10.42
C GLU A 18 -10.17 2.39 9.35
N ASP A 19 -8.87 2.45 9.12
CA ASP A 19 -8.27 3.30 8.09
C ASP A 19 -8.37 2.68 6.68
N TYR A 20 -8.90 1.45 6.59
CA TYR A 20 -8.96 0.66 5.36
C TYR A 20 -10.36 0.14 5.05
N ASN A 21 -10.65 0.06 3.75
CA ASN A 21 -11.85 -0.57 3.23
C ASN A 21 -11.50 -1.89 2.51
N PRO A 22 -12.20 -3.00 2.81
CA PRO A 22 -12.06 -4.22 2.05
C PRO A 22 -12.41 -4.00 0.58
N TYR A 23 -11.50 -4.38 -0.31
CA TYR A 23 -11.72 -4.30 -1.74
C TYR A 23 -12.11 -5.67 -2.30
N CYS A 24 -11.24 -6.68 -2.17
CA CYS A 24 -11.48 -8.04 -2.67
C CYS A 24 -10.50 -9.05 -2.04
N SER A 25 -10.69 -10.35 -2.28
CA SER A 25 -9.78 -11.42 -1.85
C SER A 25 -9.22 -12.20 -3.04
N TYR A 26 -7.97 -12.67 -2.90
CA TYR A 26 -7.18 -13.30 -3.94
C TYR A 26 -6.47 -14.55 -3.41
N CYS A 27 -6.11 -15.48 -4.30
CA CYS A 27 -5.41 -16.70 -3.89
C CYS A 27 -3.89 -16.49 -3.84
N ARG A 28 -3.34 -15.55 -4.60
CA ARG A 28 -1.90 -15.31 -4.67
C ARG A 28 -1.55 -13.81 -4.71
N PRO A 29 -0.37 -13.40 -4.23
CA PRO A 29 0.06 -12.00 -4.28
C PRO A 29 0.22 -11.44 -5.71
N GLU A 30 0.51 -12.28 -6.70
CA GLU A 30 0.63 -11.86 -8.10
C GLU A 30 -0.72 -11.39 -8.66
N ASP A 31 -1.82 -12.04 -8.25
CA ASP A 31 -3.17 -11.66 -8.65
C ASP A 31 -3.51 -10.26 -8.08
N VAL A 32 -3.02 -9.96 -6.87
CA VAL A 32 -3.13 -8.62 -6.26
C VAL A 32 -2.36 -7.58 -7.08
N CYS A 33 -1.10 -7.85 -7.43
CA CYS A 33 -0.28 -6.99 -8.30
C CYS A 33 -1.01 -6.62 -9.60
N GLU A 34 -1.63 -7.60 -10.25
CA GLU A 34 -2.33 -7.39 -11.52
C GLU A 34 -3.55 -6.49 -11.38
N VAL A 35 -4.35 -6.66 -10.32
CA VAL A 35 -5.52 -5.81 -10.07
C VAL A 35 -5.12 -4.37 -9.77
N VAL A 36 -4.10 -4.17 -8.94
CA VAL A 36 -3.55 -2.82 -8.68
C VAL A 36 -3.12 -2.16 -9.99
N ARG A 37 -2.47 -2.91 -10.89
CA ARG A 37 -2.07 -2.38 -12.19
C ARG A 37 -3.27 -1.97 -13.05
N MET A 38 -4.31 -2.81 -13.11
CA MET A 38 -5.50 -2.55 -13.92
C MET A 38 -6.28 -1.33 -13.44
N ASN A 39 -6.51 -1.21 -12.13
CA ASN A 39 -7.29 -0.12 -11.56
C ASN A 39 -6.64 1.26 -11.75
N TYR A 40 -5.29 1.30 -11.77
CA TYR A 40 -4.52 2.55 -11.82
C TYR A 40 -3.90 2.80 -13.20
N ASN A 41 -4.26 1.99 -14.20
CA ASN A 41 -3.72 2.07 -15.57
C ASN A 41 -2.17 2.13 -15.61
N LEU A 42 -1.52 1.40 -14.70
CA LEU A 42 -0.07 1.39 -14.60
C LEU A 42 0.53 0.64 -15.79
N SER A 43 1.64 1.14 -16.32
CA SER A 43 2.37 0.44 -17.36
C SER A 43 2.99 -0.85 -16.79
N SER A 44 3.29 -1.83 -17.63
CA SER A 44 3.97 -3.06 -17.20
C SER A 44 5.38 -2.80 -16.62
N LYS A 45 5.96 -1.62 -16.88
CA LYS A 45 7.26 -1.21 -16.34
C LYS A 45 7.15 -0.60 -14.94
N ASP A 46 5.96 -0.17 -14.54
CA ASP A 46 5.67 0.44 -13.23
C ASP A 46 5.06 -0.58 -12.27
N MET A 47 5.60 -1.80 -12.29
CA MET A 47 5.10 -2.90 -11.48
C MET A 47 5.15 -2.52 -9.99
N PRO A 48 4.03 -2.71 -9.24
CA PRO A 48 4.03 -2.46 -7.82
C PRO A 48 5.09 -3.33 -7.14
N LYS A 49 5.94 -2.72 -6.31
CA LYS A 49 6.93 -3.46 -5.55
C LYS A 49 6.26 -4.04 -4.30
N LEU A 50 6.24 -5.37 -4.22
CA LEU A 50 5.86 -6.09 -3.00
C LEU A 50 6.92 -5.89 -1.92
N ILE A 51 6.52 -5.43 -0.73
CA ILE A 51 7.35 -5.41 0.47
C ILE A 51 6.62 -6.16 1.59
N LYS A 52 7.29 -7.16 2.14
CA LYS A 52 6.84 -7.83 3.37
C LYS A 52 7.21 -6.97 4.58
N VAL A 53 6.24 -6.66 5.42
CA VAL A 53 6.49 -5.89 6.66
C VAL A 53 6.65 -6.87 7.81
N GLU A 54 7.85 -6.98 8.37
CA GLU A 54 8.08 -7.84 9.53
C GLU A 54 7.35 -7.31 10.77
N GLY A 55 6.75 -8.23 11.54
CA GLY A 55 5.97 -7.92 12.74
C GLY A 55 4.53 -7.49 12.49
N VAL A 56 4.07 -7.50 11.22
CA VAL A 56 2.70 -7.17 10.84
C VAL A 56 2.24 -8.16 9.76
N ASP A 57 0.98 -8.59 9.75
CA ASP A 57 0.45 -9.59 8.80
C ASP A 57 0.19 -9.04 7.38
N TYR A 58 0.89 -7.97 7.00
CA TYR A 58 0.60 -7.14 5.83
C TYR A 58 1.72 -7.19 4.78
N MET A 59 1.34 -7.14 3.51
CA MET A 59 2.20 -6.90 2.35
C MET A 59 1.83 -5.56 1.71
N LEU A 60 2.86 -4.80 1.34
CA LEU A 60 2.70 -3.48 0.71
C LEU A 60 2.98 -3.58 -0.77
N PHE A 61 2.10 -3.00 -1.58
CA PHE A 61 2.31 -2.81 -3.01
C PHE A 61 2.65 -1.35 -3.25
N LEU A 62 3.94 -1.05 -3.42
CA LEU A 62 4.42 0.30 -3.72
C LEU A 62 4.46 0.53 -5.22
N THR A 63 3.57 1.40 -5.70
CA THR A 63 3.57 1.86 -7.07
C THR A 63 4.54 3.04 -7.23
N LYS A 64 5.08 3.21 -8.44
CA LYS A 64 5.82 4.42 -8.82
C LYS A 64 5.02 5.13 -9.90
N GLN A 65 4.15 6.03 -9.48
CA GLN A 65 3.60 7.06 -10.35
C GLN A 65 3.74 8.41 -9.65
N VAL A 66 3.86 9.47 -10.43
CA VAL A 66 4.04 10.83 -9.93
C VAL A 66 2.81 11.23 -9.11
N GLY A 67 2.99 11.41 -7.80
CA GLY A 67 2.05 12.17 -6.95
C GLY A 67 1.11 11.40 -6.01
N VAL A 68 1.22 10.07 -5.89
CA VAL A 68 0.39 9.28 -4.95
C VAL A 68 1.22 8.11 -4.44
N VAL A 69 1.41 7.99 -3.12
CA VAL A 69 2.06 6.78 -2.57
C VAL A 69 1.42 6.27 -1.29
N VAL A 70 0.18 5.81 -1.31
CA VAL A 70 -0.15 4.55 -0.63
C VAL A 70 -1.27 3.87 -1.38
N ASP A 71 -0.97 2.82 -2.13
CA ASP A 71 -2.01 2.25 -2.99
C ASP A 71 -2.71 1.06 -2.34
N PHE A 72 -2.01 0.08 -1.76
CA PHE A 72 -2.73 -1.07 -1.20
C PHE A 72 -1.99 -1.76 -0.05
N VAL A 73 -2.78 -2.22 0.92
CA VAL A 73 -2.35 -3.19 1.91
C VAL A 73 -3.01 -4.52 1.60
N CYS A 74 -2.21 -5.57 1.54
CA CYS A 74 -2.72 -6.91 1.42
C CYS A 74 -2.48 -7.70 2.70
N ILE A 75 -3.52 -8.31 3.26
CA ILE A 75 -3.43 -9.14 4.47
C ILE A 75 -3.58 -10.60 4.08
N GLN A 76 -2.79 -11.50 4.65
CA GLN A 76 -3.07 -12.93 4.51
C GLN A 76 -4.06 -13.39 5.60
N ARG A 77 -5.21 -13.93 5.21
CA ARG A 77 -6.24 -14.48 6.11
C ARG A 77 -6.82 -15.76 5.53
N ASP A 78 -6.92 -16.80 6.35
CA ASP A 78 -7.54 -18.09 5.98
C ASP A 78 -7.01 -18.67 4.66
N GLY A 79 -5.70 -18.54 4.42
CA GLY A 79 -5.04 -19.02 3.20
C GLY A 79 -5.28 -18.17 1.96
N LYS A 80 -5.95 -17.02 2.08
CA LYS A 80 -6.20 -16.04 1.02
C LYS A 80 -5.54 -14.71 1.33
N PHE A 81 -5.44 -13.87 0.32
CA PHE A 81 -4.86 -12.54 0.34
C PHE A 81 -5.97 -11.51 0.16
N GLU A 82 -6.32 -10.79 1.22
CA GLU A 82 -7.32 -9.73 1.19
C GLU A 82 -6.67 -8.41 0.83
N LEU A 83 -7.13 -7.80 -0.26
CA LEU A 83 -6.72 -6.47 -0.68
C LEU A 83 -7.57 -5.42 0.04
N LEU A 84 -6.90 -4.50 0.70
CA LEU A 84 -7.47 -3.37 1.39
C LEU A 84 -7.01 -2.08 0.72
N GLU A 85 -7.98 -1.22 0.43
CA GLU A 85 -7.73 0.13 -0.05
C GLU A 85 -7.75 1.10 1.13
N MET A 86 -6.83 2.06 1.14
CA MET A 86 -6.81 3.09 2.17
C MET A 86 -8.04 4.00 2.04
N SER A 87 -8.68 4.33 3.17
CA SER A 87 -9.74 5.32 3.17
C SER A 87 -9.21 6.69 2.72
N ILE A 88 -10.05 7.48 2.03
CA ILE A 88 -9.70 8.84 1.58
C ILE A 88 -9.20 9.70 2.76
N LYS A 89 -9.75 9.50 3.96
CA LYS A 89 -9.31 10.21 5.17
C LYS A 89 -7.86 9.88 5.53
N ALA A 90 -7.53 8.59 5.65
CA ALA A 90 -6.18 8.14 5.98
C ALA A 90 -5.17 8.51 4.87
N TYR A 91 -5.61 8.49 3.61
CA TYR A 91 -4.83 8.96 2.47
C TYR A 91 -4.46 10.44 2.59
N ASN A 92 -5.42 11.30 2.92
CA ASN A 92 -5.14 12.73 3.10
C ASN A 92 -4.19 13.01 4.27
N GLU A 93 -4.29 12.23 5.36
CA GLU A 93 -3.35 12.33 6.49
C GLU A 93 -1.94 11.86 6.11
N TYR A 94 -1.85 10.79 5.30
CA TYR A 94 -0.59 10.32 4.73
C TYR A 94 0.09 11.38 3.86
N GLU A 95 -0.64 11.98 2.92
CA GLU A 95 -0.10 13.00 2.01
C GLU A 95 0.40 14.22 2.80
N ARG A 96 -0.32 14.63 3.85
CA ARG A 96 0.13 15.70 4.75
C ARG A 96 1.44 15.33 5.46
N TYR A 97 1.52 14.13 6.03
CA TYR A 97 2.72 13.64 6.71
C TYR A 97 3.95 13.59 5.78
N MET A 98 3.77 13.10 4.56
CA MET A 98 4.85 13.06 3.57
C MET A 98 5.27 14.45 3.10
N SER A 99 4.32 15.37 2.93
CA SER A 99 4.61 16.77 2.59
C SER A 99 5.45 17.43 3.68
N GLU A 100 5.06 17.27 4.95
CA GLU A 100 5.80 17.82 6.11
C GLU A 100 7.24 17.29 6.16
N LEU A 101 7.44 16.00 5.90
CA LEU A 101 8.76 15.37 5.84
C LEU A 101 9.66 15.85 4.70
N MET A 102 9.08 16.26 3.56
CA MET A 102 9.85 16.77 2.42
C MET A 102 10.20 18.26 2.55
N THR A 103 9.50 18.99 3.42
CA THR A 103 9.77 20.39 3.73
C THR A 103 10.76 20.60 4.88
N ALA A 104 11.10 19.55 5.62
CA ALA A 104 12.07 19.55 6.72
C ALA A 104 13.47 19.15 6.24
#